data_AF-A0A7R6XSP3-F1
#
_entry.id   AF-A0A7R6XSP3-F1
#
_cell.length_a   1.000
_cell.length_b   1.000
_cell.length_c   1.000
_cell.angle_alpha   90.00
_cell.angle_beta   90.00
_cell.angle_gamma   90.00
#
_symmetry.space_group_name_H-M   'P 1'
#
loop_
_entity.id
_entity.type
_entity.pdbx_description
1 polymer ?
#
loop_
_entity_poly.entity_id
_entity_poly.type
_entity_poly.pdbx_seq_one_letter_code
_entity_poly.pdbx_strand_id
1 'polypeptide(L)'
;MALNRVVDERSVDYLGPVTGIEVLPHRRSDPLRFEFDSNLFMQQYCKTQFAGSEAHIEVIELLRKVAPLFDKFDVFDEGEYWESGDRSILQGNLDTVEAMIAEAMRKDPSARGPLRLESGRVVDFVSDPDAK
;
A
#
# COMPACT_ATOMS: atom_id res chain seq x y z
N MET A 1 -9.43 15.25 -11.40
CA MET A 1 -9.15 14.46 -10.19
C MET A 1 -7.91 15.06 -9.54
N ALA A 2 -7.76 14.94 -8.22
CA ALA A 2 -6.54 15.33 -7.53
C ALA A 2 -5.75 14.07 -7.15
N LEU A 3 -4.48 13.98 -7.55
CA LEU A 3 -3.57 12.93 -7.12
C LEU A 3 -2.48 13.55 -6.24
N ASN A 4 -2.36 13.08 -5.00
CA ASN A 4 -1.30 13.52 -4.09
C ASN A 4 0.00 12.84 -4.48
N ARG A 5 1.09 13.59 -4.67
CA ARG A 5 2.40 13.03 -5.04
C ARG A 5 3.53 13.63 -4.23
N VAL A 6 4.65 12.94 -4.23
CA VAL A 6 5.93 13.41 -3.73
C VAL A 6 6.94 13.42 -4.88
N VAL A 7 7.40 14.60 -5.26
CA VAL A 7 8.41 14.80 -6.32
C VAL A 7 9.54 15.61 -5.71
N ASP A 8 10.78 15.11 -5.81
CA ASP A 8 11.97 15.73 -5.22
C ASP A 8 11.76 16.10 -3.74
N GLU A 9 11.26 15.13 -2.96
CA GLU A 9 10.97 15.26 -1.51
C GLU A 9 9.91 16.31 -1.16
N ARG A 10 9.16 16.82 -2.14
CA ARG A 10 8.09 17.81 -1.91
C ARG A 10 6.73 17.24 -2.28
N SER A 11 5.72 17.56 -1.47
CA SER A 11 4.34 17.26 -1.80
C SER A 11 3.86 18.14 -2.95
N VAL A 12 3.42 17.52 -4.03
CA VAL A 12 2.97 18.17 -5.26
C VAL A 12 1.67 17.51 -5.71
N ASP A 13 0.55 18.21 -5.55
CA ASP A 13 -0.74 17.70 -6.02
C ASP A 13 -0.84 17.87 -7.54
N TYR A 14 -1.20 16.78 -8.22
CA TYR A 14 -1.59 16.83 -9.62
C TYR A 14 -3.08 17.14 -9.73
N LEU A 15 -3.43 18.23 -10.43
CA LEU A 15 -4.79 18.60 -10.76
C LEU A 15 -4.99 18.48 -12.27
N GLY A 16 -5.72 17.46 -12.71
CA GLY A 16 -5.95 17.25 -14.14
C GLY A 16 -6.74 16.00 -14.47
N PRO A 17 -6.81 15.65 -15.77
CA PRO A 17 -7.37 14.39 -16.22
C PRO A 17 -6.48 13.22 -15.77
N VAL A 18 -7.11 12.14 -15.34
CA VAL A 18 -6.46 10.90 -14.93
C VAL A 18 -7.07 9.77 -15.74
N THR A 19 -6.23 8.88 -16.26
CA THR A 19 -6.64 7.69 -16.97
C THR A 19 -5.99 6.48 -16.31
N GLY A 20 -6.72 5.40 -16.11
CA GLY A 20 -6.16 4.25 -15.43
C GLY A 20 -7.16 3.16 -15.10
N ILE A 21 -6.67 2.21 -14.31
CA ILE A 21 -7.46 1.13 -13.74
C ILE A 21 -7.21 1.02 -12.24
N GLU A 22 -8.21 0.56 -11.52
CA GLU A 22 -8.13 0.17 -10.12
C GLU A 22 -8.47 -1.31 -10.01
N VAL A 23 -7.69 -2.03 -9.21
CA VAL A 23 -7.94 -3.43 -8.84
C VAL A 23 -7.87 -3.52 -7.32
N LEU A 24 -8.69 -4.37 -6.72
CA LEU A 24 -8.56 -4.73 -5.31
C LEU A 24 -7.96 -6.15 -5.22
N PRO A 25 -6.64 -6.29 -4.97
CA PRO A 25 -5.97 -7.60 -4.93
C PRO A 25 -6.59 -8.52 -3.87
N HIS A 26 -6.94 -7.97 -2.71
CA HIS A 26 -7.57 -8.71 -1.64
C HIS A 26 -8.48 -7.82 -0.79
N ARG A 27 -9.53 -8.40 -0.20
CA ARG A 27 -10.48 -7.66 0.67
C ARG A 27 -9.85 -7.01 1.91
N ARG A 28 -8.60 -7.34 2.24
CA ARG A 28 -7.80 -6.74 3.33
C ARG A 28 -6.57 -5.96 2.84
N SER A 29 -6.42 -5.72 1.54
CA SER A 29 -5.37 -4.83 1.01
C SER A 29 -5.92 -3.44 0.71
N ASP A 30 -5.02 -2.49 0.50
CA ASP A 30 -5.34 -1.28 -0.25
C ASP A 30 -5.70 -1.64 -1.71
N PRO A 31 -6.43 -0.76 -2.42
CA PRO A 31 -6.60 -0.85 -3.86
C PRO A 31 -5.25 -0.62 -4.54
N LEU A 32 -4.93 -1.43 -5.55
CA LEU A 32 -3.80 -1.21 -6.44
C LEU A 32 -4.29 -0.39 -7.64
N ARG A 33 -3.70 0.78 -7.85
CA ARG A 33 -4.08 1.71 -8.91
C ARG A 33 -2.96 1.83 -9.92
N PHE A 34 -3.32 1.78 -11.20
CA PHE A 34 -2.47 2.18 -12.31
C PHE A 34 -3.08 3.43 -12.93
N GLU A 35 -2.92 4.56 -12.24
CA GLU A 35 -3.47 5.85 -12.61
C GLU A 35 -2.36 6.76 -13.14
N PHE A 36 -2.54 7.19 -14.37
CA PHE A 36 -1.61 8.02 -15.11
C PHE A 36 -2.19 9.42 -15.29
N ASP A 37 -1.32 10.42 -15.14
CA ASP A 37 -1.66 11.79 -15.54
C ASP A 37 -1.54 12.00 -17.06
N SER A 38 -1.77 13.25 -17.48
CA SER A 38 -1.58 13.72 -18.85
C SER A 38 -0.17 13.52 -19.43
N ASN A 39 0.84 13.30 -18.58
CA ASN A 39 2.23 13.05 -18.99
C ASN A 39 2.62 11.57 -18.85
N LEU A 40 1.65 10.67 -18.62
CA LEU A 40 1.86 9.25 -18.37
C LEU A 40 2.72 8.96 -17.12
N PHE A 41 2.75 9.89 -16.16
CA PHE A 41 3.43 9.67 -14.89
C PHE A 41 2.49 9.01 -13.87
N MET A 42 3.01 7.99 -13.18
CA MET A 42 2.33 7.22 -12.14
C MET A 42 3.19 7.22 -10.87
N GLN A 43 2.55 7.47 -9.73
CA GLN A 43 3.12 7.23 -8.40
C GLN A 43 2.01 6.75 -7.49
N GLN A 44 2.17 5.55 -6.93
CA GLN A 44 1.14 4.85 -6.16
C GLN A 44 1.80 4.00 -5.07
N TYR A 45 1.01 3.64 -4.05
CA TYR A 45 1.39 2.66 -3.03
C TYR A 45 0.21 1.69 -2.83
N CYS A 46 0.49 0.47 -2.43
CA CYS A 46 -0.52 -0.55 -2.14
C CYS A 46 -0.11 -1.35 -0.91
N LYS A 47 -0.75 -1.07 0.23
CA LYS A 47 -0.55 -1.84 1.46
C LYS A 47 -1.19 -3.23 1.36
N THR A 48 -0.43 -4.27 1.65
CA THR A 48 -0.90 -5.67 1.66
C THR A 48 -0.70 -6.36 3.01
N GLN A 49 -0.26 -5.65 4.05
CA GLN A 49 0.15 -6.24 5.34
C GLN A 49 -0.95 -7.05 6.06
N PHE A 50 -2.24 -6.77 5.79
CA PHE A 50 -3.38 -7.53 6.35
C PHE A 50 -3.95 -8.59 5.39
N ALA A 51 -3.39 -8.70 4.19
CA ALA A 51 -3.85 -9.60 3.14
C ALA A 51 -3.08 -10.93 3.08
N GLY A 52 -1.99 -11.05 3.85
CA GLY A 52 -1.13 -12.23 3.86
C GLY A 52 -0.10 -12.22 2.72
N SER A 53 0.88 -13.11 2.81
CA SER A 53 2.01 -13.17 1.87
C SER A 53 1.60 -13.50 0.44
N GLU A 54 0.57 -14.32 0.24
CA GLU A 54 0.11 -14.71 -1.11
C GLU A 54 -0.37 -13.50 -1.92
N ALA A 55 -1.26 -12.69 -1.36
CA ALA A 55 -1.75 -11.48 -2.03
C ALA A 55 -0.63 -10.47 -2.32
N HIS A 56 0.35 -10.36 -1.42
CA HIS A 56 1.53 -9.52 -1.65
C HIS A 56 2.37 -10.03 -2.83
N ILE A 57 2.65 -11.34 -2.88
CA ILE A 57 3.41 -11.97 -3.96
C ILE A 57 2.71 -11.78 -5.31
N GLU A 58 1.39 -11.96 -5.39
CA GLU A 58 0.63 -11.74 -6.63
C GLU A 58 0.73 -10.31 -7.13
N VAL A 59 0.69 -9.31 -6.23
CA VAL A 59 0.92 -7.91 -6.59
C VAL A 59 2.32 -7.72 -7.16
N ILE A 60 3.36 -8.27 -6.52
CA ILE A 60 4.74 -8.18 -6.99
C ILE A 60 4.91 -8.87 -8.36
N GLU A 61 4.30 -10.02 -8.58
CA GLU A 61 4.32 -10.71 -9.88
C GLU A 61 3.65 -9.88 -10.98
N LEU A 62 2.53 -9.21 -10.68
CA LEU A 62 1.90 -8.28 -11.61
C LEU A 62 2.84 -7.10 -11.92
N LEU A 63 3.44 -6.49 -10.90
CA LEU A 63 4.39 -5.38 -11.07
C LEU A 63 5.59 -5.78 -11.93
N ARG A 64 6.15 -6.98 -11.73
CA ARG A 64 7.24 -7.52 -12.57
C ARG A 64 6.83 -7.70 -14.02
N LYS A 65 5.58 -8.12 -14.28
CA LYS A 65 5.06 -8.31 -15.66
C LYS A 65 4.84 -6.98 -16.38
N VAL A 66 4.44 -5.93 -15.68
CA VAL A 66 4.18 -4.62 -16.29
C VAL A 66 5.42 -3.75 -16.36
N ALA A 67 6.44 -3.96 -15.53
CA ALA A 67 7.66 -3.16 -15.50
C ALA A 67 8.30 -2.91 -16.89
N PRO A 68 8.39 -3.90 -17.82
CA PRO A 68 8.94 -3.68 -19.16
C PRO A 68 8.11 -2.74 -20.06
N LEU A 69 6.88 -2.42 -19.68
CA LEU A 69 5.99 -1.52 -20.42
C LEU A 69 6.23 -0.04 -20.09
N PHE A 70 7.03 0.25 -19.06
CA PHE A 70 7.36 1.59 -18.62
C PHE A 70 8.74 2.00 -19.12
N ASP A 71 8.91 3.28 -19.45
CA ASP A 71 10.23 3.85 -19.72
C ASP A 71 11.12 3.84 -18.46
N LYS A 72 10.52 4.12 -17.30
CA LYS A 72 11.14 4.02 -15.98
C LYS A 72 10.14 3.45 -14.98
N PHE A 73 10.58 2.47 -14.18
CA PHE A 73 9.74 1.80 -13.18
C PHE A 73 10.56 1.44 -11.94
N ASP A 74 10.28 2.14 -10.84
CA ASP A 74 10.90 1.90 -9.54
C ASP A 74 9.85 1.33 -8.58
N VAL A 75 10.22 0.27 -7.86
CA VAL A 75 9.39 -0.33 -6.81
C VAL A 75 10.18 -0.25 -5.51
N PHE A 76 9.54 0.26 -4.46
CA PHE A 76 10.03 0.18 -3.09
C PHE A 76 9.10 -0.74 -2.32
N ASP A 77 9.63 -1.90 -1.92
CA ASP A 77 8.87 -2.93 -1.23
C ASP A 77 9.36 -3.10 0.22
N GLU A 78 8.57 -2.60 1.17
CA GLU A 78 8.83 -2.79 2.61
C GLU A 78 8.75 -4.27 3.05
N GLY A 79 8.16 -5.14 2.23
CA GLY A 79 8.15 -6.59 2.45
C GLY A 79 9.42 -7.30 2.00
N GLU A 80 10.34 -6.61 1.31
CA GLU A 80 11.60 -7.10 0.76
C GLU A 80 11.47 -8.26 -0.25
N TYR A 81 10.26 -8.57 -0.71
CA TYR A 81 10.02 -9.67 -1.64
C TYR A 81 10.37 -9.30 -3.08
N TRP A 82 10.21 -8.03 -3.46
CA TRP A 82 10.60 -7.50 -4.77
C TRP A 82 12.06 -7.83 -5.11
N GLU A 83 12.99 -7.60 -4.18
CA GLU A 83 14.42 -7.82 -4.35
C GLU A 83 14.82 -9.26 -4.04
N SER A 84 14.32 -9.83 -2.94
CA SER A 84 14.80 -11.15 -2.46
C SER A 84 14.15 -12.33 -3.18
N GLY A 85 12.87 -12.21 -3.54
CA GLY A 85 12.03 -13.34 -3.94
C GLY A 85 11.81 -14.39 -2.83
N ASP A 86 12.21 -14.12 -1.58
CA ASP A 86 12.10 -15.05 -0.47
C ASP A 86 10.82 -14.83 0.32
N ARG A 87 9.90 -15.78 0.20
CA ARG A 87 8.61 -15.77 0.93
C ARG A 87 8.80 -15.78 2.45
N SER A 88 9.88 -16.38 2.96
CA SER A 88 10.14 -16.51 4.38
C SER A 88 10.49 -15.16 5.00
N ILE A 89 11.27 -14.34 4.28
CA ILE A 89 11.59 -12.97 4.68
C ILE A 89 10.30 -12.14 4.73
N LEU A 90 9.53 -12.18 3.65
CA LEU A 90 8.22 -11.50 3.58
C LEU A 90 7.31 -11.92 4.74
N GLN A 91 7.18 -13.21 5.01
CA GLN A 91 6.32 -13.69 6.09
C GLN A 91 6.82 -13.21 7.46
N GLY A 92 8.14 -13.27 7.72
CA GLY A 92 8.71 -12.74 8.97
C GLY A 92 8.48 -11.24 9.15
N ASN A 93 8.57 -10.45 8.08
CA ASN A 93 8.29 -9.02 8.09
C ASN A 93 6.79 -8.75 8.38
N LEU A 94 5.89 -9.50 7.75
CA LEU A 94 4.45 -9.42 8.02
C LEU A 94 4.10 -9.77 9.46
N ASP A 95 4.65 -10.88 9.99
CA ASP A 95 4.44 -11.33 11.37
C ASP A 95 4.95 -10.28 12.37
N THR A 96 6.09 -9.65 12.08
CA THR A 96 6.66 -8.57 12.89
C THR A 96 5.72 -7.36 12.95
N VAL A 97 5.20 -6.93 11.80
CA VAL A 97 4.24 -5.83 11.72
C VAL A 97 2.95 -6.16 12.47
N GLU A 98 2.41 -7.38 12.34
CA GLU A 98 1.24 -7.83 13.08
C GLU A 98 1.47 -7.77 14.60
N ALA A 99 2.61 -8.26 15.07
CA ALA A 99 2.98 -8.20 16.49
C ALA A 99 3.11 -6.76 16.99
N MET A 100 3.70 -5.85 16.21
CA MET A 100 3.82 -4.43 16.55
C MET A 100 2.45 -3.75 16.67
N ILE A 101 1.52 -4.06 15.76
CA ILE A 101 0.15 -3.52 15.81
C ILE A 101 -0.60 -4.06 17.02
N ALA A 102 -0.53 -5.37 17.27
CA ALA A 102 -1.16 -5.98 18.44
C ALA A 102 -0.65 -5.37 19.74
N GLU A 103 0.66 -5.13 19.83
CA GLU A 103 1.27 -4.48 20.99
C GLU A 103 0.83 -3.01 21.15
N ALA A 104 0.75 -2.26 20.06
CA ALA A 104 0.28 -0.88 20.08
C ALA A 104 -1.18 -0.79 20.53
N MET A 105 -2.05 -1.64 19.99
CA MET A 105 -3.47 -1.71 20.38
C MET A 105 -3.65 -2.17 21.83
N ARG A 106 -2.79 -3.06 22.35
CA ARG A 106 -2.84 -3.48 23.76
C ARG A 106 -2.55 -2.32 24.72
N LYS A 107 -1.72 -1.36 24.31
CA LYS A 107 -1.37 -0.17 25.11
C LYS A 107 -2.46 0.89 25.11
N ASP A 108 -3.37 0.85 24.15
CA ASP A 108 -4.48 1.78 24.02
C ASP A 108 -5.82 1.02 23.92
N PRO A 109 -6.53 0.83 25.05
CA PRO A 109 -7.82 0.15 25.05
C PRO A 109 -8.90 0.79 24.17
N SER A 110 -8.72 2.05 23.76
CA SER A 110 -9.63 2.74 22.83
C SER A 110 -9.34 2.42 21.37
N ALA A 111 -8.16 1.86 21.07
CA ALA A 111 -7.72 1.60 19.72
C ALA A 111 -8.61 0.57 19.01
N ARG A 112 -8.96 0.86 17.76
CA ARG A 112 -9.75 -0.04 16.90
C ARG A 112 -9.08 -0.17 15.54
N GLY A 113 -8.95 -1.40 15.07
CA GLY A 113 -8.22 -1.71 13.85
C GLY A 113 -8.16 -3.20 13.50
N PRO A 114 -7.81 -3.55 12.26
CA PRO A 114 -7.67 -2.64 11.12
C PRO A 114 -9.02 -2.14 10.60
N LEU A 115 -9.04 -0.92 10.02
CA LEU A 115 -10.24 -0.26 9.52
C LEU A 115 -10.10 0.11 8.04
N ARG A 116 -11.15 -0.10 7.24
CA ARG A 116 -11.21 0.37 5.86
C ARG A 116 -11.89 1.74 5.80
N LEU A 117 -11.21 2.72 5.21
CA LEU A 117 -11.74 4.06 4.97
C LEU A 117 -12.63 4.08 3.71
N GLU A 118 -13.41 5.14 3.53
CA GLU A 118 -14.21 5.37 2.31
C GLU A 118 -13.34 5.42 1.04
N SER A 119 -12.08 5.84 1.16
CA SER A 119 -11.09 5.81 0.06
C SER A 119 -10.67 4.40 -0.37
N GLY A 120 -11.15 3.37 0.33
CA GLY A 120 -10.74 1.99 0.17
C GLY A 120 -9.45 1.66 0.90
N ARG A 121 -8.71 2.61 1.49
CA ARG A 121 -7.48 2.30 2.22
C ARG A 121 -7.73 1.56 3.53
N VAL A 122 -6.80 0.71 3.93
CA VAL A 122 -6.79 0.04 5.23
C VAL A 122 -5.80 0.74 6.16
N VAL A 123 -6.34 1.30 7.26
CA VAL A 123 -5.57 1.88 8.35
C VAL A 123 -5.35 0.82 9.42
N ASP A 124 -4.17 0.85 10.04
CA ASP A 124 -3.74 -0.18 11.00
C ASP A 124 -4.61 -0.19 12.24
N PHE A 125 -4.78 1.00 12.85
CA PHE A 125 -5.75 1.26 13.90
C PHE A 125 -5.92 2.79 14.05
N VAL A 126 -7.01 3.19 14.72
CA VAL A 126 -7.22 4.57 15.18
C VAL A 126 -7.50 4.54 16.68
N SER A 127 -6.98 5.53 17.40
CA SER A 127 -7.38 5.82 18.78
C SER A 127 -8.65 6.66 18.77
N ASP A 128 -9.52 6.48 19.76
CA ASP A 128 -10.72 7.31 19.89
C ASP A 128 -10.31 8.71 20.42
N PRO A 129 -10.57 9.81 19.68
CA PRO A 129 -10.25 11.16 20.17
C PRO A 129 -11.03 11.53 21.44
N ASP A 130 -12.14 10.84 21.73
CA ASP A 130 -12.99 11.08 22.90
C ASP A 130 -12.69 10.14 24.08
N ALA A 131 -11.64 9.30 24.01
CA ALA A 131 -11.16 8.51 25.14
C ALA A 131 -10.43 9.40 26.16
N LYS A 132 -11.20 10.16 26.95
CA LYS A 132 -10.79 10.70 28.25
C LYS A 132 -11.48 9.97 29.37
#